data_AF-A0A2J5PWT3-F1
#
_entry.id   AF-A0A2J5PWT3-F1
#
_cell.length_a   1.000
_cell.length_b   1.000
_cell.length_c   1.000
_cell.angle_alpha   90.00
_cell.angle_beta   90.00
_cell.angle_gamma   90.00
#
_symmetry.space_group_name_H-M   'P 1'
#
loop_
_entity.id
_entity.type
_entity.pdbx_description
1 polymer ?
#
loop_
_entity_poly.entity_id
_entity_poly.type
_entity_poly.pdbx_seq_one_letter_code
_entity_poly.pdbx_strand_id
1 'polypeptide(L)'
;MSLYNDLVRHEFGKGATADELVSMQNRAEEAVSDLVLGITAIGSLMFWATDNDNYTEEAARGDMRKIGAMLGTVGDVVLALNDTAANAGFSLSNGEKESKSRAGK
;
A
#
# COMPACT_ATOMS: atom_id res chain seq x y z
N MET A 1 12.22 -13.02 7.85
CA MET A 1 11.27 -12.80 6.73
C MET A 1 10.47 -11.55 7.08
N SER A 2 10.28 -10.62 6.15
CA SER A 2 9.45 -9.42 6.34
C SER A 2 8.09 -9.64 5.68
N LEU A 3 7.02 -9.14 6.29
CA LEU A 3 5.65 -9.21 5.76
C LEU A 3 5.59 -8.62 4.33
N TYR A 4 6.37 -7.58 4.07
CA TYR A 4 6.59 -7.03 2.74
C TYR A 4 6.94 -8.11 1.70
N ASN A 5 7.91 -8.99 1.97
CA ASN A 5 8.32 -10.04 1.03
C ASN A 5 7.25 -11.13 0.83
N ASP A 6 6.33 -11.29 1.78
CA ASP A 6 5.21 -12.25 1.67
C ASP A 6 4.04 -11.66 0.84
N LEU A 7 3.91 -10.33 0.82
CA LEU A 7 2.84 -9.60 0.14
C LEU A 7 3.21 -9.19 -1.29
N VAL A 8 4.50 -8.95 -1.57
CA VAL A 8 4.94 -8.56 -2.92
C VAL A 8 4.83 -9.72 -3.88
N ARG A 9 4.09 -9.49 -4.97
CA ARG A 9 4.04 -10.45 -6.07
C ARG A 9 5.35 -10.35 -6.87
N HIS A 10 6.05 -11.47 -7.07
CA HIS A 10 7.36 -11.44 -7.75
C HIS A 10 7.29 -11.79 -9.25
N GLU A 11 6.15 -12.28 -9.76
CA GLU A 11 5.99 -12.71 -11.14
C GLU A 11 5.04 -11.79 -11.93
N PHE A 12 5.47 -10.55 -12.21
CA PHE A 12 4.78 -9.69 -13.15
C PHE A 12 5.16 -10.08 -14.59
N GLY A 13 4.16 -10.26 -15.47
CA GLY A 13 4.37 -10.54 -16.90
C GLY A 13 4.40 -12.02 -17.33
N LYS A 14 4.36 -12.99 -16.41
CA LYS A 14 4.11 -14.41 -16.75
C LYS A 14 2.63 -14.76 -16.56
N GLY A 15 1.87 -14.74 -17.65
CA GLY A 15 0.48 -15.22 -17.67
C GLY A 15 -0.59 -14.25 -17.17
N ALA A 16 -0.23 -13.00 -16.83
CA ALA A 16 -1.19 -11.94 -16.53
C ALA A 16 -1.46 -11.08 -17.78
N THR A 17 -2.74 -10.82 -18.05
CA THR A 17 -3.21 -9.96 -19.14
C THR A 17 -2.99 -8.47 -18.82
N ALA A 18 -3.05 -7.60 -19.85
CA ALA A 18 -2.93 -6.16 -19.65
C ALA A 18 -4.04 -5.59 -18.73
N ASP A 19 -5.28 -6.07 -18.87
CA ASP A 19 -6.40 -5.66 -18.03
C ASP A 19 -6.20 -6.07 -16.57
N GLU A 20 -5.65 -7.25 -16.33
CA GLU A 20 -5.30 -7.71 -14.98
C GLU A 20 -4.19 -6.86 -14.36
N LEU A 21 -3.18 -6.46 -15.13
CA LEU A 21 -2.10 -5.58 -14.66
C LEU A 21 -2.63 -4.18 -14.29
N VAL A 22 -3.51 -3.60 -15.11
CA VAL A 22 -4.18 -2.31 -14.82
C VAL A 22 -5.06 -2.42 -13.59
N SER A 23 -5.83 -3.52 -13.45
CA SER A 23 -6.67 -3.73 -12.27
C SER A 23 -5.83 -3.87 -10.99
N MET A 24 -4.67 -4.54 -11.06
CA MET A 24 -3.74 -4.64 -9.93
C MET A 24 -3.15 -3.29 -9.54
N GLN A 25 -2.73 -2.48 -10.52
CA GLN A 25 -2.26 -1.13 -10.28
C GLN A 25 -3.33 -0.30 -9.56
N ASN A 26 -4.54 -0.23 -10.11
CA ASN A 26 -5.63 0.59 -9.55
C ASN A 26 -5.98 0.18 -8.11
N ARG A 27 -6.09 -1.12 -7.83
CA ARG A 27 -6.38 -1.61 -6.48
C ARG A 27 -5.27 -1.30 -5.49
N ALA A 28 -4.01 -1.36 -5.93
CA ALA A 28 -2.87 -1.00 -5.09
C ALA A 28 -2.86 0.50 -4.77
N GLU A 29 -3.12 1.36 -5.77
CA GLU A 29 -3.23 2.81 -5.59
C GLU A 29 -4.40 3.19 -4.66
N GLU A 30 -5.58 2.56 -4.84
CA GLU A 30 -6.75 2.76 -3.97
C GLU A 30 -6.45 2.35 -2.52
N ALA A 31 -5.85 1.18 -2.32
CA ALA A 31 -5.46 0.72 -0.98
C ALA A 31 -4.46 1.66 -0.30
N VAL A 32 -3.49 2.23 -1.04
CA VAL A 32 -2.58 3.24 -0.50
C VAL A 32 -3.35 4.51 -0.10
N SER A 33 -4.29 4.97 -0.93
CA SER A 33 -5.13 6.14 -0.63
C SER A 33 -5.95 5.94 0.65
N ASP A 34 -6.61 4.79 0.79
CA ASP A 34 -7.42 4.47 1.98
C ASP A 34 -6.57 4.39 3.25
N LEU A 35 -5.36 3.84 3.16
CA LEU A 35 -4.42 3.81 4.29
C LEU A 35 -4.01 5.23 4.71
N VAL A 36 -3.76 6.13 3.77
CA VAL A 36 -3.44 7.53 4.07
C VAL A 36 -4.61 8.25 4.74
N LEU A 37 -5.85 8.03 4.26
CA LEU A 37 -7.06 8.58 4.89
C LEU A 37 -7.20 8.07 6.34
N GLY A 38 -7.00 6.78 6.56
CA GLY A 38 -7.05 6.15 7.88
C GLY A 38 -6.00 6.71 8.85
N ILE A 39 -4.75 6.85 8.41
CA ILE A 39 -3.65 7.44 9.21
C ILE A 39 -3.98 8.88 9.59
N THR A 40 -4.53 9.66 8.66
CA THR A 40 -4.93 11.06 8.92
C THR A 40 -6.03 11.13 9.97
N ALA A 41 -7.04 10.25 9.87
CA ALA A 41 -8.11 10.16 10.86
C ALA A 41 -7.60 9.75 12.25
N ILE A 42 -6.65 8.80 12.34
CA ILE A 42 -5.99 8.42 13.60
C ILE A 42 -5.28 9.62 14.21
N GLY A 43 -4.50 10.38 13.42
CA GLY A 43 -3.82 11.59 13.91
C GLY A 43 -4.79 12.62 14.50
N SER A 44 -5.92 12.84 13.83
CA SER A 44 -6.99 13.72 14.33
C SER A 44 -7.58 13.22 15.65
N LEU A 45 -7.91 11.92 15.75
CA LEU A 45 -8.43 11.33 16.97
C LEU A 45 -7.45 11.42 18.13
N MET A 46 -6.16 11.14 17.88
CA MET A 46 -5.12 11.25 18.89
C MET A 46 -4.96 12.69 19.39
N PHE A 47 -5.03 13.68 18.50
CA PHE A 47 -4.99 15.09 18.87
C PHE A 47 -6.12 15.43 19.84
N TRP A 48 -7.37 15.11 19.49
CA TRP A 48 -8.52 15.41 20.34
C TRP A 48 -8.57 14.58 21.63
N ALA A 49 -8.05 13.35 21.61
CA ALA A 49 -8.00 12.50 22.80
C ALA A 49 -7.13 13.10 23.92
N THR A 50 -6.11 13.90 23.59
CA THR A 50 -5.26 14.55 24.60
C THR A 50 -5.96 15.65 25.39
N ASP A 51 -7.10 16.16 24.90
CA ASP A 51 -7.92 17.18 25.56
C ASP A 51 -9.07 16.55 26.39
N ASN A 52 -9.10 15.21 26.52
CA ASN A 52 -10.12 14.50 27.27
C ASN A 52 -9.63 14.14 28.68
N ASP A 53 -10.19 14.78 29.70
CA ASP A 53 -9.86 14.53 31.12
C ASP A 53 -10.09 13.08 31.59
N ASN A 54 -10.97 12.33 30.90
CA ASN A 54 -11.21 10.92 31.20
C ASN A 54 -10.23 9.97 30.50
N TYR A 55 -9.35 10.49 29.64
CA TYR A 55 -8.36 9.69 28.93
C TYR A 55 -7.09 9.57 29.77
N THR A 56 -7.03 8.47 30.54
CA THR A 56 -5.95 8.24 31.49
C THR A 56 -4.60 8.03 30.79
N GLU A 57 -3.49 8.34 31.47
CA GLU A 57 -2.15 8.09 30.95
C GLU A 57 -1.89 6.60 30.63
N GLU A 58 -2.51 5.68 31.39
CA GLU A 58 -2.42 4.25 31.15
C GLU A 58 -3.14 3.85 29.84
N ALA A 59 -4.36 4.37 29.62
CA ALA A 59 -5.07 4.19 28.36
C ALA A 59 -4.28 4.77 27.19
N ALA A 60 -3.77 6.00 27.34
CA ALA A 60 -2.94 6.66 26.34
C ALA A 60 -1.70 5.83 25.96
N ARG A 61 -0.97 5.30 26.94
CA ARG A 61 0.20 4.44 26.71
C ARG A 61 -0.19 3.14 26.01
N GLY A 62 -1.31 2.53 26.41
CA GLY A 62 -1.83 1.30 25.82
C GLY A 62 -2.19 1.48 24.35
N ASP A 63 -2.88 2.57 24.02
CA ASP A 63 -3.32 2.86 22.67
C ASP A 63 -2.18 3.34 21.77
N MET A 64 -1.25 4.16 22.29
CA MET A 64 0.00 4.50 21.58
C MET A 64 0.78 3.25 21.18
N ARG A 65 0.90 2.25 22.06
CA ARG A 65 1.59 0.99 21.74
C ARG A 65 0.89 0.23 20.61
N LYS A 66 -0.44 0.12 20.65
CA LYS A 66 -1.23 -0.56 19.61
C LYS A 66 -1.14 0.17 18.27
N ILE A 67 -1.28 1.50 18.28
CA ILE A 67 -1.16 2.35 17.10
C ILE A 67 0.25 2.25 16.52
N GLY A 68 1.29 2.33 17.34
CA GLY A 68 2.68 2.18 16.88
C GLY A 68 2.95 0.82 16.21
N ALA A 69 2.44 -0.28 16.79
CA ALA A 69 2.55 -1.61 16.19
C ALA A 69 1.80 -1.69 14.85
N MET A 70 0.58 -1.16 14.79
CA MET A 70 -0.23 -1.13 13.57
C MET A 70 0.41 -0.26 12.47
N LEU A 71 0.94 0.92 12.80
CA LEU A 71 1.65 1.77 11.83
C LEU A 71 2.92 1.11 11.29
N GLY A 72 3.64 0.34 12.12
CA GLY A 72 4.77 -0.46 11.65
C GLY A 72 4.37 -1.46 10.57
N THR A 73 3.31 -2.23 10.81
CA THR A 73 2.76 -3.18 9.83
C THR A 73 2.24 -2.49 8.57
N VAL A 74 1.51 -1.37 8.72
CA VAL A 74 0.99 -0.60 7.59
C VAL A 74 2.12 -0.06 6.71
N GLY A 75 3.25 0.35 7.30
CA GLY A 75 4.44 0.75 6.54
C GLY A 75 4.92 -0.33 5.58
N ASP A 76 5.04 -1.58 6.06
CA ASP A 76 5.42 -2.72 5.22
C ASP A 76 4.40 -2.99 4.10
N VAL A 77 3.10 -2.84 4.37
CA VAL A 77 2.03 -3.02 3.39
C VAL A 77 2.08 -1.94 2.30
N VAL A 78 2.23 -0.67 2.68
CA VAL A 78 2.30 0.45 1.72
C VAL A 78 3.50 0.28 0.79
N LEU A 79 4.66 -0.12 1.31
CA LEU A 79 5.83 -0.43 0.49
C LEU A 79 5.53 -1.55 -0.52
N ALA A 80 4.90 -2.64 -0.08
CA ALA A 80 4.55 -3.76 -0.95
C ALA A 80 3.58 -3.37 -2.07
N LEU A 81 2.58 -2.54 -1.76
CA LEU A 81 1.60 -2.04 -2.73
C LEU A 81 2.25 -1.10 -3.75
N ASN A 82 3.10 -0.18 -3.31
CA ASN A 82 3.83 0.74 -4.20
C ASN A 82 4.73 -0.02 -5.18
N ASP A 83 5.49 -1.00 -4.70
CA ASP A 83 6.36 -1.80 -5.56
C ASP A 83 5.55 -2.68 -6.53
N THR A 84 4.41 -3.21 -6.08
CA THR A 84 3.46 -3.93 -6.95
C THR A 84 2.93 -3.03 -8.07
N ALA A 85 2.51 -1.81 -7.75
CA ALA A 85 2.02 -0.85 -8.74
C ALA A 85 3.13 -0.45 -9.74
N ALA A 86 4.33 -0.14 -9.25
CA ALA A 86 5.47 0.22 -10.08
C ALA A 86 5.88 -0.91 -11.05
N ASN A 87 5.93 -2.16 -10.55
CA ASN A 87 6.29 -3.31 -11.37
C ASN A 87 5.21 -3.66 -12.41
N ALA A 88 3.92 -3.53 -12.06
CA ALA A 88 2.82 -3.70 -13.01
C ALA A 88 2.87 -2.66 -14.13
N GLY A 89 3.06 -1.37 -13.78
CA GLY A 89 3.20 -0.29 -14.75
C GLY A 89 4.41 -0.45 -15.69
N PHE A 90 5.56 -0.86 -15.15
CA PHE A 90 6.75 -1.15 -15.96
C PHE A 90 6.51 -2.30 -16.96
N SER A 91 5.83 -3.36 -16.52
CA SER A 91 5.49 -4.51 -17.36
C SER A 91 4.53 -4.13 -18.50
N LEU A 92 3.54 -3.28 -18.21
CA LEU A 92 2.61 -2.75 -19.22
C LEU A 92 3.36 -1.92 -20.28
N SER A 93 4.22 -0.99 -19.86
CA SER A 93 5.01 -0.14 -20.77
C SER A 93 5.93 -0.95 -21.69
N ASN A 94 6.55 -2.02 -21.18
CA ASN A 94 7.40 -2.88 -21.99
C ASN A 94 6.59 -3.73 -22.99
N GLY A 95 5.44 -4.27 -22.58
CA GLY A 95 4.55 -5.00 -23.49
C GLY A 95 4.03 -4.13 -24.65
N GLU A 96 3.72 -2.86 -24.39
CA GLU A 96 3.34 -1.89 -25.43
C GLU A 96 4.49 -1.57 -26.40
N LYS A 97 5.73 -1.47 -25.91
CA LYS A 97 6.90 -1.23 -26.77
C LYS A 97 7.22 -2.44 -27.66
N GLU A 98 7.13 -3.66 -27.12
CA GLU A 98 7.38 -4.89 -27.86
C GLU A 98 6.32 -5.14 -28.95
N SER A 99 5.04 -4.90 -28.65
CA SER A 99 3.95 -5.01 -29.63
C SER A 99 4.07 -4.00 -30.77
N LYS A 100 4.40 -2.73 -30.48
CA LYS A 100 4.65 -1.70 -31.51
C LYS A 100 5.88 -2.03 -32.37
N SER A 101 6.94 -2.60 -31.79
CA SER A 101 8.12 -3.04 -32.55
C SER A 101 7.83 -4.20 -33.50
N ARG A 102 6.92 -5.11 -33.13
CA ARG A 102 6.49 -6.22 -33.99
C ARG A 102 5.54 -5.80 -35.11
N ALA A 103 4.68 -4.81 -34.89
CA ALA A 103 3.72 -4.33 -35.89
C ALA A 103 4.34 -3.45 -37.00
N GLY A 104 5.54 -2.91 -36.77
CA GLY A 104 6.30 -2.10 -37.75
C GLY A 104 7.29 -2.87 -38.63
N LYS A 105 7.30 -4.20 -38.54
CA LYS A 105 8.08 -5.11 -39.40
C LYS A 105 7.16 -5.85 -40.37
#